data_AF-A0A939Y5Q1-F1
#
_entry.id   AF-A0A939Y5Q1-F1
#
_cell.length_a   1.000
_cell.length_b   1.000
_cell.length_c   1.000
_cell.angle_alpha   90.00
_cell.angle_beta   90.00
_cell.angle_gamma   90.00
#
_symmetry.space_group_name_H-M   'P 1'
#
loop_
_entity.id
_entity.type
_entity.pdbx_description
1 polymer ?
#
loop_
_entity_poly.entity_id
_entity_poly.type
_entity_poly.pdbx_seq_one_letter_code
_entity_poly.pdbx_strand_id
1 'polypeptide(L)'
;MKKLLTILALLTITSAGLAQGESTLYRTIKENYETKADSMTRAFIESFMIKEKGVFNDKYQTYAFNAYWTQAHAIDVVVYSYERHKQDDNKTLANEFLKYIRLWYKNKANNYAVTAASSSTTPNTSTGYKMFENPFTDDMCWITLTLLHIGEATGTAAYSTIARQIFDNYIIKRANEDEETGGLWLPWNTDAGSGPNACTQSPATLIAAKLYQKYGTEKYLDYAKKLYTYTNKKIVKADYRVEEPPLTYTQGTFAEACRILYHVTDESATTKGKYKNFAYQYLNYAFTSTRCTSGSNILRDEGSSGDQSIFKAVLIPYAVNFVLDTEMTTQYRKNIADYIQKNAAEMYSHLNWDRYPIVFCNFNWKTPWTGEDKDASMGAMCSGASLLENTARMQKAIIENYQDYQDGIETIPTAEEPKNIYAVYTLDGRMVRAPWQGAEGLPKGMYVINRRKVLIK
;
A
#
# COMPACT_ATOMS: atom_id res chain seq x y z
N MET A 1 -21.03 36.49 16.11
CA MET A 1 -19.90 37.41 15.87
C MET A 1 -19.07 37.54 17.14
N LYS A 2 -17.74 37.50 17.01
CA LYS A 2 -16.70 37.57 18.05
C LYS A 2 -16.45 36.31 18.88
N LYS A 3 -15.52 35.48 18.38
CA LYS A 3 -14.23 35.18 19.04
C LYS A 3 -13.25 34.70 17.96
N LEU A 4 -12.85 35.67 17.13
CA LEU A 4 -11.66 35.61 16.30
C LEU A 4 -10.60 36.36 17.11
N LEU A 5 -9.63 35.66 17.68
CA LEU A 5 -8.22 36.07 17.87
C LEU A 5 -7.52 35.16 18.90
N THR A 6 -6.33 34.68 18.50
CA THR A 6 -5.25 34.09 19.31
C THR A 6 -5.55 32.65 19.77
N ILE A 7 -4.86 31.61 19.29
CA ILE A 7 -3.41 31.44 19.30
C ILE A 7 -2.95 30.72 18.03
N LEU A 8 -2.21 31.45 17.19
CA LEU A 8 -1.36 30.92 16.12
C LEU A 8 -0.11 30.33 16.78
N ALA A 9 -0.23 29.12 17.33
CA ALA A 9 0.93 28.35 17.83
C ALA A 9 0.79 26.88 17.44
N LEU A 10 0.73 26.61 16.14
CA LEU A 10 0.98 25.27 15.60
C LEU A 10 1.80 25.36 14.31
N LEU A 11 3.01 24.82 14.42
CA LEU A 11 3.91 24.37 13.35
C LEU A 11 4.16 25.35 12.18
N THR A 12 5.01 26.34 12.41
CA THR A 12 5.88 26.83 11.34
C THR A 12 6.96 25.76 11.07
N ILE A 13 6.61 24.69 10.34
CA ILE A 13 7.65 24.11 9.49
C ILE A 13 7.88 25.19 8.45
N THR A 14 8.99 25.92 8.58
CA THR A 14 9.33 26.92 7.58
C THR A 14 9.44 26.22 6.23
N SER A 15 9.03 26.88 5.15
CA SER A 15 9.17 26.35 3.79
C SER A 15 10.60 25.84 3.52
N ALA A 16 11.60 26.50 4.12
CA ALA A 16 13.00 26.07 4.11
C ALA A 16 13.25 24.71 4.78
N GLY A 17 12.61 24.41 5.92
CA GLY A 17 12.71 23.12 6.60
C GLY A 17 12.09 21.98 5.81
N LEU A 18 10.94 22.23 5.16
CA LEU A 18 10.32 21.27 4.23
C LEU A 18 11.20 21.05 3.00
N ALA A 19 11.71 22.11 2.38
CA ALA A 19 12.61 22.03 1.23
C ALA A 19 13.89 21.22 1.54
N GLN A 20 14.50 21.43 2.71
CA GLN A 20 15.64 20.64 3.16
C GLN A 20 15.26 19.17 3.38
N GLY A 21 14.07 18.91 3.92
CA GLY A 21 13.54 17.57 4.11
C GLY A 21 13.34 16.82 2.79
N GLU A 22 12.69 17.44 1.82
CA GLU A 22 12.48 16.85 0.50
C GLU A 22 13.80 16.69 -0.27
N SER A 23 14.75 17.63 -0.15
CA SER A 23 16.11 17.44 -0.69
C SER A 23 16.81 16.23 -0.09
N THR A 24 16.62 15.99 1.21
CA THR A 24 17.19 14.82 1.91
C THR A 24 16.60 13.52 1.36
N LEU A 25 15.29 13.47 1.13
CA LEU A 25 14.62 12.31 0.54
C LEU A 25 15.01 12.10 -0.92
N TYR A 26 15.08 13.17 -1.72
CA TYR A 26 15.47 13.11 -3.13
C TYR A 26 16.84 12.44 -3.29
N ARG A 27 17.80 12.75 -2.41
CA ARG A 27 19.15 12.12 -2.42
C ARG A 27 19.13 10.63 -2.11
N THR A 28 18.04 10.07 -1.57
CA THR A 28 17.92 8.61 -1.38
C THR A 28 17.60 7.86 -2.67
N ILE A 29 17.13 8.56 -3.72
CA ILE A 29 16.72 7.94 -4.98
C ILE A 29 17.95 7.64 -5.83
N LYS A 30 18.26 6.34 -5.99
CA LYS A 30 19.46 5.88 -6.72
C LYS A 30 19.17 5.37 -8.12
N GLU A 31 17.94 4.95 -8.37
CA GLU A 31 17.49 4.36 -9.64
C GLU A 31 16.00 4.62 -9.84
N ASN A 32 15.51 4.55 -11.08
CA ASN A 32 14.09 4.73 -11.39
C ASN A 32 13.36 3.38 -11.43
N TYR A 33 12.26 3.25 -10.67
CA TYR A 33 11.42 2.06 -10.63
C TYR A 33 10.17 2.09 -11.53
N GLU A 34 9.85 3.18 -12.22
CA GLU A 34 8.61 3.30 -13.01
C GLU A 34 8.45 2.18 -14.05
N THR A 35 9.47 1.93 -14.88
CA THR A 35 9.39 0.87 -15.91
C THR A 35 9.42 -0.52 -15.29
N LYS A 36 10.16 -0.70 -14.18
CA LYS A 36 10.22 -1.96 -13.43
C LYS A 36 8.85 -2.30 -12.83
N ALA A 37 8.16 -1.30 -12.30
CA ALA A 37 6.80 -1.39 -11.79
C ALA A 37 5.82 -1.76 -12.90
N ASP A 38 5.85 -1.07 -14.05
CA ASP A 38 5.00 -1.39 -15.20
C ASP A 38 5.17 -2.86 -15.65
N SER A 39 6.43 -3.32 -15.79
CA SER A 39 6.74 -4.69 -16.18
C SER A 39 6.27 -5.71 -15.15
N MET A 40 6.46 -5.45 -13.86
CA MET A 40 6.06 -6.37 -12.80
C MET A 40 4.53 -6.43 -12.61
N THR A 41 3.86 -5.28 -12.66
CA THR A 41 2.39 -5.21 -12.64
C THR A 41 1.80 -5.95 -13.83
N ARG A 42 2.38 -5.80 -15.03
CA ARG A 42 1.95 -6.57 -16.20
C ARG A 42 2.16 -8.07 -16.00
N ALA A 43 3.34 -8.49 -15.57
CA ALA A 43 3.62 -9.90 -15.30
C ALA A 43 2.63 -10.48 -14.27
N PHE A 44 2.32 -9.73 -13.21
CA PHE A 44 1.34 -10.12 -12.20
C PHE A 44 -0.07 -10.29 -12.78
N ILE A 45 -0.56 -9.32 -13.55
CA ILE A 45 -1.89 -9.36 -14.16
C ILE A 45 -1.99 -10.52 -15.17
N GLU A 46 -1.01 -10.68 -16.05
CA GLU A 46 -1.00 -11.77 -17.05
C GLU A 46 -0.97 -13.16 -16.40
N SER A 47 -0.32 -13.28 -15.25
CA SER A 47 -0.10 -14.57 -14.58
C SER A 47 -1.27 -15.00 -13.71
N PHE A 48 -1.95 -14.06 -13.05
CA PHE A 48 -2.92 -14.38 -11.99
C PHE A 48 -4.32 -13.80 -12.20
N MET A 49 -4.51 -12.74 -12.98
CA MET A 49 -5.83 -12.12 -13.10
C MET A 49 -6.72 -12.89 -14.10
N ILE A 50 -7.92 -13.27 -13.67
CA ILE A 50 -9.04 -13.56 -14.57
C ILE A 50 -9.58 -12.23 -15.09
N LYS A 51 -9.00 -11.74 -16.19
CA LYS A 51 -9.22 -10.38 -16.73
C LYS A 51 -10.68 -10.05 -17.02
N GLU A 52 -11.50 -11.04 -17.39
CA GLU A 52 -12.94 -10.88 -17.66
C GLU A 52 -13.73 -10.60 -16.38
N LYS A 53 -13.18 -10.99 -15.22
CA LYS A 53 -13.79 -10.83 -13.90
C LYS A 53 -13.08 -9.78 -13.03
N GLY A 54 -11.84 -9.42 -13.34
CA GLY A 54 -11.03 -8.52 -12.51
C GLY A 54 -10.69 -9.11 -11.14
N VAL A 55 -10.70 -10.44 -11.01
CA VAL A 55 -10.33 -11.17 -9.79
C VAL A 55 -9.12 -12.06 -10.09
N PHE A 56 -8.41 -12.51 -9.06
CA PHE A 56 -7.14 -13.21 -9.19
C PHE A 56 -7.25 -14.68 -8.76
N ASN A 57 -6.59 -15.57 -9.50
CA ASN A 57 -6.32 -16.93 -9.04
C ASN A 57 -5.22 -16.89 -7.97
N ASP A 58 -5.29 -17.78 -6.98
CA ASP A 58 -4.31 -17.93 -5.91
C ASP A 58 -2.99 -18.56 -6.38
N LYS A 59 -3.07 -19.30 -7.50
CA LYS A 59 -1.96 -19.99 -8.17
C LYS A 59 -1.97 -19.67 -9.66
N TYR A 60 -0.82 -19.83 -10.32
CA TYR A 60 -0.66 -19.50 -11.73
C TYR A 60 -1.59 -20.34 -12.61
N GLN A 61 -2.47 -19.67 -13.36
CA GLN A 61 -3.39 -20.26 -14.35
C GLN A 61 -4.27 -21.44 -13.86
N THR A 62 -4.43 -21.66 -12.55
CA THR A 62 -5.36 -22.64 -11.99
C THR A 62 -6.61 -21.96 -11.43
N TYR A 63 -7.76 -22.64 -11.47
CA TYR A 63 -9.03 -22.08 -11.00
C TYR A 63 -8.98 -21.69 -9.52
N ALA A 64 -9.39 -20.45 -9.22
CA ALA A 64 -9.36 -19.87 -7.88
C ALA A 64 -10.14 -20.71 -6.83
N PHE A 65 -9.45 -21.10 -5.76
CA PHE A 65 -10.09 -21.31 -4.47
C PHE A 65 -10.66 -19.97 -3.95
N ASN A 66 -11.60 -19.98 -3.00
CA ASN A 66 -12.18 -18.75 -2.43
C ASN A 66 -11.13 -17.95 -1.63
N ALA A 67 -10.32 -17.13 -2.32
CA ALA A 67 -9.22 -16.36 -1.75
C ALA A 67 -9.64 -14.91 -1.43
N TYR A 68 -10.81 -14.73 -0.80
CA TYR A 68 -11.52 -13.45 -0.69
C TYR A 68 -10.67 -12.29 -0.14
N TRP A 69 -10.08 -12.42 1.04
CA TRP A 69 -9.29 -11.31 1.62
C TRP A 69 -8.03 -10.98 0.81
N THR A 70 -7.37 -11.98 0.23
CA THR A 70 -6.19 -11.75 -0.61
C THR A 70 -6.51 -10.97 -1.89
N GLN A 71 -7.77 -10.99 -2.35
CA GLN A 71 -8.23 -10.15 -3.47
C GLN A 71 -8.12 -8.66 -3.16
N ALA A 72 -8.24 -8.25 -1.90
CA ALA A 72 -8.10 -6.86 -1.46
C ALA A 72 -6.72 -6.32 -1.82
N HIS A 73 -5.68 -7.06 -1.43
CA HIS A 73 -4.29 -6.66 -1.65
C HIS A 73 -3.84 -6.86 -3.11
N ALA A 74 -4.37 -7.88 -3.79
CA ALA A 74 -4.11 -8.09 -5.21
C ALA A 74 -4.63 -6.93 -6.07
N ILE A 75 -5.87 -6.47 -5.84
CA ILE A 75 -6.40 -5.33 -6.58
C ILE A 75 -5.72 -4.01 -6.18
N ASP A 76 -5.26 -3.86 -4.94
CA ASP A 76 -4.55 -2.65 -4.50
C ASP A 76 -3.30 -2.36 -5.36
N VAL A 77 -2.58 -3.39 -5.84
CA VAL A 77 -1.48 -3.21 -6.81
C VAL A 77 -1.97 -2.52 -8.09
N VAL A 78 -3.14 -2.92 -8.59
CA VAL A 78 -3.77 -2.33 -9.77
C VAL A 78 -4.28 -0.91 -9.47
N VAL A 79 -4.76 -0.65 -8.25
CA VAL A 79 -5.17 0.69 -7.81
C VAL A 79 -3.97 1.63 -7.75
N TYR A 80 -2.84 1.23 -7.16
CA TYR A 80 -1.63 2.06 -7.15
C TYR A 80 -1.09 2.32 -8.56
N SER A 81 -1.14 1.31 -9.43
CA SER A 81 -0.80 1.46 -10.85
C SER A 81 -1.72 2.46 -11.54
N TYR A 82 -3.03 2.38 -11.31
CA TYR A 82 -3.98 3.39 -11.77
C TYR A 82 -3.63 4.79 -11.26
N GLU A 83 -3.31 4.95 -9.98
CA GLU A 83 -2.93 6.25 -9.42
C GLU A 83 -1.69 6.85 -10.09
N ARG A 84 -0.66 6.04 -10.36
CA ARG A 84 0.56 6.50 -11.01
C ARG A 84 0.32 6.98 -12.43
N HIS A 85 -0.62 6.36 -13.14
CA HIS A 85 -0.92 6.62 -14.55
C HIS A 85 -2.14 7.53 -14.79
N LYS A 86 -3.00 7.80 -13.80
CA LYS A 86 -4.26 8.54 -14.01
C LYS A 86 -4.06 9.97 -14.51
N GLN A 87 -2.86 10.54 -14.31
CA GLN A 87 -2.50 11.88 -14.79
C GLN A 87 -1.63 11.88 -16.06
N ASP A 88 -1.20 10.73 -16.57
CA ASP A 88 -0.39 10.67 -17.79
C ASP A 88 -1.16 11.17 -19.02
N ASP A 89 -0.48 11.77 -20.01
CA ASP A 89 -1.12 12.21 -21.26
C ASP A 89 -1.78 11.03 -21.99
N ASN A 90 -1.13 9.86 -21.98
CA ASN A 90 -1.69 8.63 -22.51
C ASN A 90 -2.45 7.84 -21.43
N LYS A 91 -3.78 7.87 -21.50
CA LYS A 91 -4.67 7.21 -20.53
C LYS A 91 -4.90 5.71 -20.78
N THR A 92 -4.23 5.06 -21.73
CA THR A 92 -4.50 3.63 -22.05
C THR A 92 -4.36 2.73 -20.83
N LEU A 93 -3.25 2.80 -20.11
CA LEU A 93 -3.02 1.97 -18.90
C LEU A 93 -4.01 2.32 -17.78
N ALA A 94 -4.22 3.61 -17.52
CA ALA A 94 -5.18 4.05 -16.51
C ALA A 94 -6.61 3.54 -16.80
N ASN A 95 -7.05 3.57 -18.06
CA ASN A 95 -8.37 3.07 -18.46
C ASN A 95 -8.47 1.55 -18.32
N GLU A 96 -7.40 0.81 -18.62
CA GLU A 96 -7.34 -0.64 -18.44
C GLU A 96 -7.41 -1.02 -16.95
N PHE A 97 -6.61 -0.38 -16.10
CA PHE A 97 -6.65 -0.62 -14.66
C PHE A 97 -8.00 -0.24 -14.04
N LEU A 98 -8.59 0.89 -14.46
CA LEU A 98 -9.92 1.29 -14.01
C LEU A 98 -11.00 0.28 -14.42
N LYS A 99 -10.88 -0.33 -15.61
CA LYS A 99 -11.77 -1.43 -16.03
C LYS A 99 -11.65 -2.62 -15.08
N TYR A 100 -10.44 -3.05 -14.72
CA TYR A 100 -10.25 -4.15 -13.78
C TYR A 100 -10.78 -3.85 -12.38
N ILE A 101 -10.56 -2.64 -11.86
CA ILE A 101 -11.12 -2.19 -10.58
C ILE A 101 -12.66 -2.24 -10.58
N ARG A 102 -13.29 -1.81 -11.67
CA ARG A 102 -14.76 -1.90 -11.84
C ARG A 102 -15.25 -3.34 -11.89
N LEU A 103 -14.52 -4.23 -12.58
CA LEU A 103 -14.84 -5.64 -12.65
C LEU A 103 -14.69 -6.34 -11.29
N TRP A 104 -13.61 -6.08 -10.57
CA TRP A 104 -13.40 -6.57 -9.20
C TRP A 104 -14.56 -6.21 -8.28
N TYR A 105 -15.00 -4.94 -8.31
CA TYR A 105 -16.13 -4.46 -7.52
C TYR A 105 -17.47 -5.08 -7.96
N LYS A 106 -17.69 -5.22 -9.28
CA LYS A 106 -18.88 -5.87 -9.83
C LYS A 106 -18.96 -7.33 -9.37
N ASN A 107 -17.84 -8.04 -9.39
CA ASN A 107 -17.71 -9.44 -9.00
C ASN A 107 -17.44 -9.65 -7.50
N LYS A 108 -17.65 -8.61 -6.69
CA LYS A 108 -17.60 -8.66 -5.22
C LYS A 108 -16.31 -9.27 -4.68
N ALA A 109 -15.18 -8.92 -5.30
CA ALA A 109 -13.86 -9.44 -4.92
C ALA A 109 -13.84 -10.97 -4.82
N ASN A 110 -14.52 -11.67 -5.72
CA ASN A 110 -14.60 -13.13 -5.72
C ASN A 110 -15.34 -13.75 -4.50
N ASN A 111 -16.19 -12.98 -3.80
CA ASN A 111 -16.99 -13.48 -2.69
C ASN A 111 -18.07 -14.46 -3.14
N TYR A 112 -17.69 -15.71 -3.40
CA TYR A 112 -18.60 -16.76 -3.86
C TYR A 112 -19.33 -17.50 -2.73
N ALA A 113 -19.07 -17.16 -1.46
CA ALA A 113 -19.85 -17.66 -0.32
C ALA A 113 -21.34 -17.27 -0.42
N VAL A 114 -21.67 -16.28 -1.27
CA VAL A 114 -23.05 -15.88 -1.59
C VAL A 114 -23.64 -16.67 -2.78
N THR A 115 -22.83 -17.32 -3.61
CA THR A 115 -23.29 -17.96 -4.87
C THR A 115 -23.23 -19.48 -4.88
N ALA A 116 -22.45 -20.13 -4.01
CA ALA A 116 -22.38 -21.60 -3.97
C ALA A 116 -23.61 -22.27 -3.29
N ALA A 117 -24.51 -21.48 -2.69
CA ALA A 117 -25.79 -21.96 -2.15
C ALA A 117 -27.02 -21.53 -3.00
N SER A 118 -26.82 -20.95 -4.19
CA SER A 118 -27.95 -20.61 -5.07
C SER A 118 -27.61 -20.74 -6.55
N SER A 119 -27.88 -21.92 -7.11
CA SER A 119 -28.30 -22.04 -8.52
C SER A 119 -29.71 -21.47 -8.76
N SER A 120 -30.34 -20.86 -7.75
CA SER A 120 -31.61 -20.17 -7.87
C SER A 120 -31.40 -18.69 -8.22
N THR A 121 -32.12 -18.21 -9.23
CA THR A 121 -32.33 -16.79 -9.58
C THR A 121 -33.13 -16.01 -8.52
N THR A 122 -33.07 -16.46 -7.26
CA THR A 122 -33.74 -15.89 -6.09
C THR A 122 -32.68 -15.78 -5.00
N PRO A 123 -32.46 -14.59 -4.41
CA PRO A 123 -31.49 -14.41 -3.33
C PRO A 123 -31.88 -15.32 -2.17
N ASN A 124 -31.07 -16.34 -1.88
CA ASN A 124 -31.35 -17.23 -0.76
C ASN A 124 -31.08 -16.49 0.56
N THR A 125 -32.15 -16.05 1.21
CA THR A 125 -32.13 -15.33 2.49
C THR A 125 -31.95 -16.24 3.71
N SER A 126 -31.47 -17.47 3.56
CA SER A 126 -31.33 -18.41 4.68
C SER A 126 -29.93 -18.51 5.30
N THR A 127 -28.91 -17.82 4.75
CA THR A 127 -27.62 -17.53 5.44
C THR A 127 -27.28 -16.03 5.54
N GLY A 128 -28.20 -15.13 5.17
CA GLY A 128 -28.18 -13.70 5.54
C GLY A 128 -27.18 -12.77 4.84
N TYR A 129 -26.09 -13.28 4.27
CA TYR A 129 -24.97 -12.44 3.82
C TYR A 129 -25.15 -11.77 2.43
N LYS A 130 -24.99 -10.44 2.34
CA LYS A 130 -25.16 -9.64 1.09
C LYS A 130 -23.88 -8.89 0.68
N MET A 131 -23.55 -8.90 -0.61
CA MET A 131 -22.46 -8.12 -1.24
C MET A 131 -21.04 -8.51 -0.79
N PHE A 132 -20.42 -7.73 0.11
CA PHE A 132 -19.04 -7.89 0.59
C PHE A 132 -18.98 -8.41 2.04
N GLU A 133 -20.10 -8.93 2.54
CA GLU A 133 -20.17 -9.54 3.87
C GLU A 133 -19.51 -10.92 3.91
N ASN A 134 -18.89 -11.26 5.04
CA ASN A 134 -18.18 -12.52 5.23
C ASN A 134 -18.22 -12.95 6.72
N PRO A 135 -18.25 -14.27 7.05
CA PRO A 135 -18.10 -14.73 8.43
C PRO A 135 -16.77 -14.31 9.08
N PHE A 136 -15.70 -14.13 8.32
CA PHE A 136 -14.43 -13.60 8.83
C PHE A 136 -14.48 -12.07 8.92
N THR A 137 -14.22 -11.55 10.12
CA THR A 137 -14.30 -10.10 10.39
C THR A 137 -13.12 -9.37 9.76
N ASP A 138 -11.93 -9.97 9.78
CA ASP A 138 -10.73 -9.45 9.12
C ASP A 138 -10.88 -9.42 7.59
N ASP A 139 -11.43 -10.45 6.96
CA ASP A 139 -11.78 -10.46 5.54
C ASP A 139 -12.60 -9.21 5.14
N MET A 140 -13.66 -8.92 5.91
CA MET A 140 -14.47 -7.72 5.70
C MET A 140 -13.66 -6.44 5.93
N CYS A 141 -12.75 -6.43 6.91
CA CYS A 141 -11.89 -5.28 7.16
C CYS A 141 -10.94 -5.01 5.98
N TRP A 142 -10.27 -6.03 5.44
CA TRP A 142 -9.35 -5.87 4.31
C TRP A 142 -10.06 -5.32 3.07
N ILE A 143 -11.22 -5.89 2.74
CA ILE A 143 -12.03 -5.43 1.62
C ILE A 143 -12.54 -4.00 1.83
N THR A 144 -12.93 -3.66 3.06
CA THR A 144 -13.38 -2.30 3.40
C THR A 144 -12.25 -1.28 3.22
N LEU A 145 -11.01 -1.62 3.61
CA LEU A 145 -9.84 -0.77 3.38
C LEU A 145 -9.58 -0.54 1.89
N THR A 146 -9.61 -1.61 1.08
CA THR A 146 -9.45 -1.51 -0.38
C THR A 146 -10.59 -0.69 -1.02
N LEU A 147 -11.83 -0.80 -0.56
CA LEU A 147 -12.93 0.04 -1.05
C LEU A 147 -12.73 1.53 -0.71
N LEU A 148 -12.21 1.84 0.49
CA LEU A 148 -11.83 3.21 0.84
C LEU A 148 -10.72 3.71 -0.09
N HIS A 149 -9.68 2.90 -0.30
CA HIS A 149 -8.56 3.23 -1.19
C HIS A 149 -9.00 3.44 -2.65
N ILE A 150 -9.84 2.56 -3.21
CA ILE A 150 -10.41 2.77 -4.55
C ILE A 150 -11.22 4.07 -4.60
N GLY A 151 -12.01 4.37 -3.57
CA GLY A 151 -12.75 5.62 -3.46
C GLY A 151 -11.86 6.86 -3.44
N GLU A 152 -10.72 6.79 -2.73
CA GLU A 152 -9.68 7.82 -2.68
C GLU A 152 -9.01 7.99 -4.06
N ALA A 153 -8.56 6.89 -4.66
CA ALA A 153 -7.83 6.88 -5.93
C ALA A 153 -8.66 7.41 -7.11
N THR A 154 -9.94 7.01 -7.17
CA THR A 154 -10.86 7.30 -8.30
C THR A 154 -11.74 8.53 -8.08
N GLY A 155 -11.84 9.04 -6.85
CA GLY A 155 -12.81 10.08 -6.48
C GLY A 155 -14.28 9.61 -6.50
N THR A 156 -14.55 8.31 -6.70
CA THR A 156 -15.92 7.78 -6.82
C THR A 156 -16.51 7.45 -5.45
N ALA A 157 -17.49 8.23 -5.00
CA ALA A 157 -18.09 8.10 -3.67
C ALA A 157 -18.75 6.73 -3.40
N ALA A 158 -19.23 6.04 -4.43
CA ALA A 158 -19.90 4.75 -4.29
C ALA A 158 -19.07 3.71 -3.51
N TYR A 159 -17.76 3.64 -3.76
CA TYR A 159 -16.88 2.69 -3.07
C TYR A 159 -16.80 2.97 -1.57
N SER A 160 -16.55 4.22 -1.19
CA SER A 160 -16.51 4.64 0.21
C SER A 160 -17.87 4.54 0.92
N THR A 161 -18.98 4.74 0.20
CA THR A 161 -20.32 4.54 0.75
C THR A 161 -20.56 3.08 1.12
N ILE A 162 -20.15 2.14 0.25
CA ILE A 162 -20.21 0.71 0.56
C ILE A 162 -19.27 0.36 1.71
N ALA A 163 -18.03 0.87 1.71
CA ALA A 163 -17.09 0.66 2.82
C ALA A 163 -17.69 1.07 4.18
N ARG A 164 -18.31 2.26 4.24
CA ARG A 164 -19.01 2.74 5.43
C ARG A 164 -20.16 1.83 5.85
N GLN A 165 -20.97 1.35 4.89
CA GLN A 165 -22.07 0.41 5.16
C GLN A 165 -21.55 -0.92 5.72
N ILE A 166 -20.46 -1.45 5.17
CA ILE A 166 -19.85 -2.69 5.68
C ILE A 166 -19.41 -2.49 7.13
N PHE A 167 -18.72 -1.38 7.41
CA PHE A 167 -18.27 -1.08 8.76
C PHE A 167 -19.43 -0.92 9.76
N ASP A 168 -20.40 -0.05 9.44
CA ASP A 168 -21.51 0.30 10.34
C ASP A 168 -22.49 -0.85 10.61
N ASN A 169 -22.75 -1.68 9.60
CA ASN A 169 -23.79 -2.71 9.69
C ASN A 169 -23.26 -4.09 10.07
N TYR A 170 -21.97 -4.35 9.87
CA TYR A 170 -21.42 -5.71 10.01
C TYR A 170 -20.16 -5.78 10.87
N ILE A 171 -19.12 -4.98 10.58
CA ILE A 171 -17.86 -5.07 11.33
C ILE A 171 -18.07 -4.58 12.77
N ILE A 172 -18.45 -3.32 12.96
CA ILE A 172 -18.52 -2.73 14.31
C ILE A 172 -19.63 -3.35 15.18
N LYS A 173 -20.62 -4.00 14.56
CA LYS A 173 -21.67 -4.76 15.26
C LYS A 173 -21.18 -6.02 15.95
N ARG A 174 -19.99 -6.52 15.58
CA ARG A 174 -19.33 -7.64 16.25
C ARG A 174 -18.45 -7.19 17.42
N ALA A 175 -18.30 -5.89 17.65
CA ALA A 175 -17.43 -5.38 18.68
C ALA A 175 -18.00 -5.63 20.08
N ASN A 176 -17.12 -5.96 21.02
CA ASN A 176 -17.41 -6.08 22.44
C ASN A 176 -16.59 -5.04 23.20
N GLU A 177 -17.15 -4.53 24.30
CA GLU A 177 -16.42 -3.69 25.25
C GLU A 177 -15.51 -4.55 26.12
N ASP A 178 -14.35 -4.00 26.45
CA ASP A 178 -13.42 -4.59 27.42
C ASP A 178 -13.28 -3.62 28.61
N GLU A 179 -13.87 -4.00 29.75
CA GLU A 179 -13.94 -3.15 30.94
C GLU A 179 -12.55 -2.80 31.50
N GLU A 180 -11.59 -3.71 31.41
CA GLU A 180 -10.22 -3.51 31.93
C GLU A 180 -9.48 -2.42 31.14
N THR A 181 -9.62 -2.40 29.82
CA THR A 181 -8.94 -1.43 28.96
C THR A 181 -9.76 -0.17 28.72
N GLY A 182 -11.08 -0.25 28.83
CA GLY A 182 -12.04 0.74 28.30
C GLY A 182 -12.11 0.77 26.77
N GLY A 183 -11.60 -0.28 26.10
CA GLY A 183 -11.48 -0.38 24.65
C GLY A 183 -12.56 -1.25 24.01
N LEU A 184 -12.49 -1.37 22.68
CA LEU A 184 -13.32 -2.28 21.90
C LEU A 184 -12.46 -3.39 21.28
N TRP A 185 -12.98 -4.60 21.29
CA TRP A 185 -12.39 -5.72 20.57
C TRP A 185 -13.37 -6.42 19.66
N LEU A 186 -12.85 -6.93 18.55
CA LEU A 186 -13.60 -7.66 17.54
C LEU A 186 -13.15 -9.12 17.51
N PRO A 187 -14.10 -10.07 17.42
CA PRO A 187 -13.77 -11.47 17.19
C PRO A 187 -13.20 -11.64 15.78
N TRP A 188 -12.34 -12.64 15.62
CA TRP A 188 -11.73 -12.93 14.32
C TRP A 188 -12.80 -13.33 13.29
N ASN A 189 -13.75 -14.16 13.69
CA ASN A 189 -14.86 -14.61 12.86
C ASN A 189 -16.16 -14.73 13.67
N THR A 190 -17.19 -15.38 13.13
CA THR A 190 -18.47 -15.60 13.82
C THR A 190 -18.49 -16.75 14.80
N ASP A 191 -17.42 -17.53 14.90
CA ASP A 191 -17.31 -18.65 15.84
C ASP A 191 -17.14 -18.12 17.27
N ALA A 192 -17.79 -18.80 18.23
CA ALA A 192 -17.71 -18.44 19.63
C ALA A 192 -16.26 -18.56 20.15
N GLY A 193 -15.78 -17.50 20.81
CA GLY A 193 -14.43 -17.45 21.38
C GLY A 193 -13.31 -17.18 20.37
N SER A 194 -13.63 -16.80 19.13
CA SER A 194 -12.60 -16.43 18.15
C SER A 194 -12.01 -15.05 18.43
N GLY A 195 -10.68 -14.93 18.36
CA GLY A 195 -9.98 -13.68 18.58
C GLY A 195 -10.04 -13.17 20.03
N PRO A 196 -9.67 -11.90 20.26
CA PRO A 196 -9.26 -10.91 19.27
C PRO A 196 -7.86 -11.15 18.69
N ASN A 197 -7.73 -10.94 17.38
CA ASN A 197 -6.48 -11.06 16.65
C ASN A 197 -6.02 -9.71 16.08
N ALA A 198 -4.70 -9.54 15.90
CA ALA A 198 -4.14 -8.35 15.29
C ALA A 198 -4.61 -8.13 13.84
N CYS A 199 -4.86 -9.22 13.10
CA CYS A 199 -5.42 -9.19 11.74
C CYS A 199 -6.81 -8.57 11.65
N THR A 200 -7.58 -8.54 12.74
CA THR A 200 -8.90 -7.90 12.80
C THR A 200 -8.80 -6.52 13.43
N GLN A 201 -8.12 -6.43 14.58
CA GLN A 201 -8.08 -5.22 15.39
C GLN A 201 -7.33 -4.07 14.70
N SER A 202 -6.20 -4.36 14.05
CA SER A 202 -5.40 -3.35 13.36
C SER A 202 -6.16 -2.71 12.19
N PRO A 203 -6.70 -3.47 11.22
CA PRO A 203 -7.44 -2.87 10.12
C PRO A 203 -8.78 -2.26 10.56
N ALA A 204 -9.48 -2.81 11.56
CA ALA A 204 -10.69 -2.17 12.08
C ALA A 204 -10.41 -0.77 12.67
N THR A 205 -9.31 -0.64 13.42
CA THR A 205 -8.82 0.66 13.92
C THR A 205 -8.57 1.63 12.76
N LEU A 206 -7.87 1.16 11.71
CA LEU A 206 -7.57 1.97 10.53
C LEU A 206 -8.83 2.38 9.75
N ILE A 207 -9.80 1.48 9.57
CA ILE A 207 -11.09 1.78 8.90
C ILE A 207 -11.82 2.89 9.64
N ALA A 208 -11.97 2.75 10.97
CA ALA A 208 -12.65 3.76 11.77
C ALA A 208 -11.97 5.13 11.65
N ALA A 209 -10.63 5.18 11.71
CA ALA A 209 -9.87 6.41 11.55
C ALA A 209 -10.05 7.03 10.14
N LYS A 210 -10.00 6.22 9.07
CA LYS A 210 -10.24 6.67 7.68
C LYS A 210 -11.68 7.12 7.44
N LEU A 211 -12.66 6.47 8.06
CA LEU A 211 -14.07 6.90 7.98
C LEU A 211 -14.26 8.26 8.66
N TYR A 212 -13.61 8.49 9.82
CA TYR A 212 -13.61 9.82 10.43
C TYR A 212 -12.92 10.85 9.53
N GLN A 213 -11.72 10.54 8.99
CA GLN A 213 -11.01 11.42 8.07
C GLN A 213 -11.88 11.84 6.88
N LYS A 214 -12.68 10.91 6.34
CA LYS A 214 -13.53 11.16 5.18
C LYS A 214 -14.82 11.91 5.49
N TYR A 215 -15.49 11.57 6.60
CA TYR A 215 -16.86 12.03 6.88
C TYR A 215 -16.97 13.03 8.05
N GLY A 216 -15.92 13.21 8.85
CA GLY A 216 -15.91 14.07 10.03
C GLY A 216 -16.94 13.68 11.10
N THR A 217 -17.47 12.45 11.05
CA THR A 217 -18.52 12.02 11.99
C THR A 217 -17.90 11.45 13.26
N GLU A 218 -18.06 12.16 14.37
CA GLU A 218 -17.41 11.89 15.67
C GLU A 218 -17.45 10.43 16.15
N LYS A 219 -18.54 9.69 15.88
CA LYS A 219 -18.64 8.27 16.26
C LYS A 219 -17.47 7.43 15.73
N TYR A 220 -16.95 7.77 14.54
CA TYR A 220 -15.85 7.03 13.94
C TYR A 220 -14.51 7.30 14.64
N LEU A 221 -14.31 8.52 15.15
CA LEU A 221 -13.13 8.83 15.96
C LEU A 221 -13.20 8.12 17.32
N ASP A 222 -14.38 8.07 17.96
CA ASP A 222 -14.59 7.30 19.19
C ASP A 222 -14.27 5.82 18.97
N TYR A 223 -14.81 5.20 17.91
CA TYR A 223 -14.49 3.82 17.57
C TYR A 223 -12.99 3.63 17.30
N ALA A 224 -12.35 4.51 16.53
CA ALA A 224 -10.93 4.42 16.26
C ALA A 224 -10.10 4.46 17.54
N LYS A 225 -10.43 5.36 18.48
CA LYS A 225 -9.73 5.46 19.77
C LYS A 225 -9.95 4.25 20.67
N LYS A 226 -11.17 3.71 20.73
CA LYS A 226 -11.48 2.51 21.53
C LYS A 226 -10.81 1.25 20.99
N LEU A 227 -10.84 1.05 19.66
CA LEU A 227 -10.15 -0.07 19.00
C LEU A 227 -8.63 0.06 19.14
N TYR A 228 -8.08 1.27 18.97
CA TYR A 228 -6.67 1.55 19.24
C TYR A 228 -6.29 1.22 20.69
N THR A 229 -7.11 1.65 21.66
CA THR A 229 -6.85 1.45 23.10
C THR A 229 -6.74 -0.04 23.43
N TYR A 230 -7.65 -0.87 22.94
CA TYR A 230 -7.57 -2.32 23.13
C TYR A 230 -6.31 -2.88 22.48
N THR A 231 -6.08 -2.56 21.20
CA THR A 231 -4.92 -3.06 20.43
C THR A 231 -3.60 -2.73 21.13
N ASN A 232 -3.44 -1.49 21.57
CA ASN A 232 -2.23 -1.02 22.24
C ASN A 232 -2.01 -1.65 23.62
N LYS A 233 -3.08 -1.96 24.37
CA LYS A 233 -2.97 -2.53 25.72
C LYS A 233 -2.88 -4.07 25.75
N LYS A 234 -3.51 -4.77 24.81
CA LYS A 234 -3.67 -6.24 24.85
C LYS A 234 -2.89 -6.97 23.75
N ILE A 235 -2.72 -6.36 22.57
CA ILE A 235 -2.08 -7.02 21.42
C ILE A 235 -0.61 -6.63 21.34
N VAL A 236 -0.33 -5.31 21.34
CA VAL A 236 1.02 -4.78 21.19
C VAL A 236 1.92 -5.21 22.36
N LYS A 237 3.14 -5.64 22.03
CA LYS A 237 4.17 -6.02 23.00
C LYS A 237 5.08 -4.84 23.31
N ALA A 238 5.78 -4.93 24.45
CA ALA A 238 6.66 -3.85 24.93
C ALA A 238 7.78 -3.46 23.94
N ASP A 239 8.18 -4.39 23.07
CA ASP A 239 9.20 -4.22 22.04
C ASP A 239 8.62 -3.83 20.66
N TYR A 240 7.39 -3.31 20.62
CA TYR A 240 6.71 -2.84 19.40
C TYR A 240 6.31 -3.92 18.40
N ARG A 241 6.19 -5.18 18.82
CA ARG A 241 5.48 -6.21 18.04
C ARG A 241 3.98 -6.01 18.14
N VAL A 242 3.27 -6.00 17.02
CA VAL A 242 1.80 -5.91 16.93
C VAL A 242 1.17 -7.32 16.86
N GLU A 243 1.83 -8.34 17.38
CA GLU A 243 1.31 -9.68 17.72
C GLU A 243 2.49 -10.59 18.08
N GLU A 244 2.22 -11.87 18.37
CA GLU A 244 3.25 -12.89 18.50
C GLU A 244 2.82 -14.19 17.80
N PRO A 245 3.59 -14.72 16.83
CA PRO A 245 4.84 -14.16 16.26
C PRO A 245 4.57 -12.88 15.43
N PRO A 246 5.55 -11.96 15.31
CA PRO A 246 5.35 -10.75 14.51
C PRO A 246 5.34 -11.05 13.01
N LEU A 247 4.38 -10.45 12.31
CA LEU A 247 4.20 -10.56 10.87
C LEU A 247 4.15 -9.16 10.24
N THR A 248 4.61 -9.02 9.00
CA THR A 248 4.78 -7.69 8.40
C THR A 248 3.45 -6.94 8.22
N TYR A 249 2.38 -7.66 7.89
CA TYR A 249 1.08 -7.06 7.60
C TYR A 249 0.43 -6.37 8.81
N THR A 250 0.53 -6.96 10.01
CA THR A 250 -0.02 -6.36 11.25
C THR A 250 0.82 -5.19 11.72
N GLN A 251 2.15 -5.30 11.62
CA GLN A 251 3.06 -4.17 11.85
C GLN A 251 2.69 -2.98 10.95
N GLY A 252 2.55 -3.20 9.65
CA GLY A 252 2.22 -2.15 8.68
C GLY A 252 0.84 -1.55 8.90
N THR A 253 -0.17 -2.38 9.13
CA THR A 253 -1.57 -1.92 9.25
C THR A 253 -1.78 -1.08 10.50
N PHE A 254 -1.19 -1.48 11.63
CA PHE A 254 -1.32 -0.68 12.86
C PHE A 254 -0.43 0.56 12.84
N ALA A 255 0.70 0.53 12.13
CA ALA A 255 1.47 1.75 11.85
C ALA A 255 0.63 2.77 11.08
N GLU A 256 -0.09 2.35 10.05
CA GLU A 256 -0.97 3.25 9.30
C GLU A 256 -2.13 3.76 10.17
N ALA A 257 -2.73 2.89 11.01
CA ALA A 257 -3.76 3.33 11.95
C ALA A 257 -3.25 4.45 12.87
N CYS A 258 -2.02 4.33 13.38
CA CYS A 258 -1.37 5.38 14.16
C CYS A 258 -1.13 6.63 13.31
N ARG A 259 -0.63 6.50 12.07
CA ARG A 259 -0.41 7.65 11.19
C ARG A 259 -1.69 8.43 10.91
N ILE A 260 -2.80 7.75 10.63
CA ILE A 260 -4.10 8.42 10.43
C ILE A 260 -4.59 9.05 11.75
N LEU A 261 -4.48 8.37 12.89
CA LEU A 261 -4.86 8.93 14.20
C LEU A 261 -4.07 10.21 14.54
N TYR A 262 -2.79 10.27 14.20
CA TYR A 262 -1.99 11.50 14.33
C TYR A 262 -2.61 12.69 13.59
N HIS A 263 -3.12 12.46 12.38
CA HIS A 263 -3.72 13.50 11.53
C HIS A 263 -5.12 13.91 11.97
N VAL A 264 -5.91 12.97 12.46
CA VAL A 264 -7.35 13.22 12.67
C VAL A 264 -7.71 13.56 14.12
N THR A 265 -6.81 13.34 15.08
CA THR A 265 -7.07 13.66 16.48
C THR A 265 -6.78 15.15 16.77
N ASP A 266 -7.68 15.81 17.50
CA ASP A 266 -7.48 17.18 18.00
C ASP A 266 -6.87 17.20 19.43
N GLU A 267 -6.02 16.21 19.71
CA GLU A 267 -5.33 16.10 21.00
C GLU A 267 -4.09 16.99 21.04
N SER A 268 -3.57 17.23 22.26
CA SER A 268 -2.32 17.97 22.45
C SER A 268 -1.19 17.43 21.57
N ALA A 269 -0.28 18.31 21.13
CA ALA A 269 0.88 17.94 20.32
C ALA A 269 1.68 16.77 20.93
N THR A 270 1.79 16.73 22.27
CA THR A 270 2.43 15.64 23.01
C THR A 270 1.67 14.32 22.87
N THR A 271 0.34 14.35 22.99
CA THR A 271 -0.49 13.14 22.88
C THR A 271 -0.49 12.61 21.46
N LYS A 272 -0.81 13.46 20.47
CA LYS A 272 -0.85 13.02 19.07
C LYS A 272 0.55 12.65 18.54
N GLY A 273 1.60 13.30 19.04
CA GLY A 273 2.99 12.96 18.73
C GLY A 273 3.37 11.52 19.07
N LYS A 274 2.69 10.88 20.03
CA LYS A 274 2.87 9.44 20.32
C LYS A 274 2.44 8.57 19.16
N TYR A 275 1.32 8.89 18.50
CA TYR A 275 0.88 8.14 17.32
C TYR A 275 1.91 8.19 16.20
N LYS A 276 2.45 9.38 15.90
CA LYS A 276 3.54 9.56 14.93
C LYS A 276 4.77 8.73 15.29
N ASN A 277 5.19 8.71 16.56
CA ASN A 277 6.32 7.90 16.99
C ASN A 277 6.02 6.39 16.88
N PHE A 278 4.84 5.94 17.29
CA PHE A 278 4.46 4.53 17.19
C PHE A 278 4.34 4.05 15.74
N ALA A 279 3.81 4.87 14.83
CA ALA A 279 3.81 4.58 13.40
C ALA A 279 5.23 4.27 12.89
N TYR A 280 6.22 5.08 13.28
CA TYR A 280 7.62 4.80 12.95
C TYR A 280 8.12 3.51 13.61
N GLN A 281 7.89 3.31 14.91
CA GLN A 281 8.43 2.16 15.63
C GLN A 281 7.91 0.83 15.07
N TYR A 282 6.63 0.74 14.70
CA TYR A 282 6.06 -0.48 14.12
C TYR A 282 6.64 -0.77 12.71
N LEU A 283 6.77 0.26 11.85
CA LEU A 283 7.42 0.10 10.55
C LEU A 283 8.91 -0.25 10.70
N ASN A 284 9.62 0.46 11.57
CA ASN A 284 11.03 0.23 11.82
C ASN A 284 11.27 -1.20 12.35
N TYR A 285 10.42 -1.70 13.25
CA TYR A 285 10.48 -3.09 13.69
C TYR A 285 10.39 -4.05 12.51
N ALA A 286 9.40 -3.87 11.61
CA ALA A 286 9.22 -4.75 10.46
C ALA A 286 10.45 -4.83 9.56
N PHE A 287 11.18 -3.72 9.38
CA PHE A 287 12.38 -3.65 8.54
C PHE A 287 13.72 -3.90 9.26
N THR A 288 13.75 -3.98 10.60
CA THR A 288 15.02 -4.09 11.35
C THR A 288 15.10 -5.31 12.26
N SER A 289 13.98 -5.84 12.72
CA SER A 289 13.97 -7.01 13.58
C SER A 289 14.39 -8.26 12.80
N THR A 290 15.25 -9.08 13.39
CA THR A 290 15.60 -10.42 12.87
C THR A 290 14.40 -11.37 12.85
N ARG A 291 13.28 -10.97 13.49
CA ARG A 291 12.01 -11.70 13.48
C ARG A 291 11.10 -11.34 12.31
N CYS A 292 11.42 -10.30 11.54
CA CYS A 292 10.72 -9.91 10.31
C CYS A 292 11.67 -9.81 9.11
N THR A 293 12.98 -9.98 9.31
CA THR A 293 14.01 -9.85 8.28
C THR A 293 14.92 -11.07 8.21
N SER A 294 15.50 -11.33 7.04
CA SER A 294 16.47 -12.39 6.78
C SER A 294 17.94 -11.88 6.83
N GLY A 295 18.16 -10.85 7.65
CA GLY A 295 19.42 -10.10 7.72
C GLY A 295 19.47 -8.92 6.74
N SER A 296 20.36 -7.97 7.01
CA SER A 296 20.58 -6.79 6.17
C SER A 296 19.32 -5.98 5.86
N ASN A 297 18.32 -5.96 6.76
CA ASN A 297 17.04 -5.26 6.56
C ASN A 297 16.21 -5.73 5.35
N ILE A 298 16.46 -6.95 4.85
CA ILE A 298 15.62 -7.58 3.82
C ILE A 298 14.50 -8.33 4.51
N LEU A 299 13.24 -8.07 4.13
CA LEU A 299 12.08 -8.75 4.69
C LEU A 299 12.20 -10.26 4.49
N ARG A 300 11.82 -11.04 5.50
CA ARG A 300 11.97 -12.49 5.49
C ARG A 300 10.93 -13.20 4.61
N ASP A 301 11.17 -14.49 4.41
CA ASP A 301 10.12 -15.42 4.06
C ASP A 301 9.22 -15.65 5.29
N GLU A 302 7.93 -15.41 5.12
CA GLU A 302 6.90 -15.57 6.16
C GLU A 302 6.07 -16.84 5.96
N GLY A 303 6.37 -17.61 4.92
CA GLY A 303 5.74 -18.86 4.57
C GLY A 303 5.16 -18.88 3.15
N SER A 304 4.91 -20.09 2.66
CA SER A 304 4.51 -20.35 1.28
C SER A 304 3.00 -20.50 1.07
N SER A 305 2.20 -20.41 2.14
CA SER A 305 0.73 -20.45 2.03
C SER A 305 0.20 -19.21 1.29
N GLY A 306 -1.04 -19.32 0.77
CA GLY A 306 -1.73 -18.19 0.14
C GLY A 306 -1.82 -16.98 1.07
N ASP A 307 -2.01 -17.21 2.37
CA ASP A 307 -2.07 -16.16 3.37
C ASP A 307 -0.68 -15.57 3.67
N GLN A 308 0.30 -16.42 3.99
CA GLN A 308 1.61 -15.98 4.45
C GLN A 308 2.39 -15.22 3.37
N SER A 309 2.25 -15.64 2.12
CA SER A 309 3.02 -15.08 1.02
C SER A 309 2.61 -13.65 0.62
N ILE A 310 1.43 -13.17 1.05
CA ILE A 310 0.92 -11.83 0.71
C ILE A 310 1.20 -10.76 1.78
N PHE A 311 1.67 -11.14 2.98
CA PHE A 311 1.80 -10.20 4.10
C PHE A 311 2.68 -8.98 3.81
N LYS A 312 3.73 -9.13 2.98
CA LYS A 312 4.58 -8.02 2.57
C LYS A 312 3.81 -7.01 1.69
N ALA A 313 2.88 -7.48 0.86
CA ALA A 313 2.04 -6.61 0.03
C ALA A 313 1.18 -5.64 0.85
N VAL A 314 0.84 -6.01 2.10
CA VAL A 314 0.09 -5.17 3.04
C VAL A 314 0.97 -4.13 3.73
N LEU A 315 2.21 -4.50 4.11
CA LEU A 315 3.15 -3.61 4.78
C LEU A 315 3.58 -2.45 3.87
N ILE A 316 3.99 -2.78 2.64
CA ILE A 316 4.70 -1.86 1.76
C ILE A 316 3.95 -0.55 1.51
N PRO A 317 2.65 -0.56 1.14
CA PRO A 317 1.97 0.69 0.82
C PRO A 317 1.84 1.63 2.02
N TYR A 318 1.64 1.08 3.22
CA TYR A 318 1.60 1.86 4.46
C TYR A 318 2.98 2.43 4.83
N ALA A 319 4.05 1.68 4.58
CA ALA A 319 5.40 2.19 4.71
C ALA A 319 5.65 3.38 3.75
N VAL A 320 5.18 3.28 2.51
CA VAL A 320 5.25 4.40 1.54
C VAL A 320 4.38 5.58 1.95
N ASN A 321 3.15 5.36 2.44
CA ASN A 321 2.30 6.44 2.95
C ASN A 321 3.01 7.21 4.08
N PHE A 322 3.73 6.51 4.97
CA PHE A 322 4.55 7.14 6.01
C PHE A 322 5.71 7.97 5.43
N VAL A 323 6.38 7.50 4.37
CA VAL A 323 7.45 8.26 3.69
C VAL A 323 6.91 9.52 3.01
N LEU A 324 5.72 9.45 2.41
CA LEU A 324 5.12 10.56 1.66
C LEU A 324 4.44 11.61 2.55
N ASP A 325 4.27 11.30 3.83
CA ASP A 325 3.64 12.18 4.80
C ASP A 325 4.65 13.22 5.32
N THR A 326 4.54 14.46 4.84
CA THR A 326 5.48 15.55 5.16
C THR A 326 5.42 15.99 6.63
N GLU A 327 4.37 15.62 7.37
CA GLU A 327 4.32 15.84 8.81
C GLU A 327 5.10 14.78 9.59
N MET A 328 5.52 13.67 8.97
CA MET A 328 6.40 12.70 9.61
C MET A 328 7.83 13.24 9.73
N THR A 329 8.58 12.73 10.70
CA THR A 329 9.96 13.20 10.94
C THR A 329 10.83 12.83 9.73
N THR A 330 11.49 13.80 9.10
CA THR A 330 12.33 13.60 7.90
C THR A 330 13.30 12.42 8.05
N GLN A 331 13.99 12.31 9.18
CA GLN A 331 14.92 11.20 9.41
C GLN A 331 14.21 9.84 9.42
N TYR A 332 13.00 9.76 9.98
CA TYR A 332 12.20 8.53 9.98
C TYR A 332 11.73 8.20 8.56
N ARG A 333 11.23 9.20 7.82
CA ARG A 333 10.85 9.05 6.40
C ARG A 333 12.02 8.52 5.59
N LYS A 334 13.21 9.11 5.76
CA LYS A 334 14.45 8.67 5.09
C LYS A 334 14.80 7.22 5.41
N ASN A 335 14.79 6.82 6.68
CA ASN A 335 15.11 5.45 7.09
C ASN A 335 14.18 4.43 6.41
N ILE A 336 12.86 4.69 6.41
CA ILE A 336 11.88 3.80 5.78
C ILE A 336 12.06 3.77 4.25
N ALA A 337 12.31 4.92 3.61
CA ALA A 337 12.57 5.00 2.17
C ALA A 337 13.82 4.18 1.76
N ASP A 338 14.89 4.23 2.56
CA ASP A 338 16.10 3.43 2.34
C ASP A 338 15.81 1.92 2.45
N TYR A 339 15.00 1.48 3.41
CA TYR A 339 14.63 0.08 3.55
C TYR A 339 13.78 -0.43 2.38
N ILE A 340 12.80 0.36 1.93
CA ILE A 340 11.94 0.02 0.78
C ILE A 340 12.80 -0.17 -0.47
N GLN A 341 13.65 0.81 -0.80
CA GLN A 341 14.51 0.75 -1.98
C GLN A 341 15.51 -0.40 -1.90
N LYS A 342 16.06 -0.70 -0.71
CA LYS A 342 16.96 -1.84 -0.52
C LYS A 342 16.25 -3.17 -0.82
N ASN A 343 15.03 -3.34 -0.32
CA ASN A 343 14.24 -4.54 -0.60
C ASN A 343 13.86 -4.63 -2.09
N ALA A 344 13.51 -3.50 -2.71
CA ALA A 344 13.17 -3.45 -4.13
C ALA A 344 14.35 -3.87 -5.01
N ALA A 345 15.56 -3.37 -4.70
CA ALA A 345 16.78 -3.73 -5.42
C ALA A 345 17.14 -5.21 -5.24
N GLU A 346 17.09 -5.71 -4.01
CA GLU A 346 17.37 -7.11 -3.69
C GLU A 346 16.41 -8.05 -4.45
N MET A 347 15.10 -7.83 -4.32
CA MET A 347 14.08 -8.65 -4.97
C MET A 347 14.21 -8.58 -6.50
N TYR A 348 14.34 -7.38 -7.07
CA TYR A 348 14.42 -7.19 -8.51
C TYR A 348 15.62 -7.90 -9.13
N SER A 349 16.77 -7.90 -8.44
CA SER A 349 18.00 -8.56 -8.91
C SER A 349 17.90 -10.09 -8.97
N HIS A 350 16.96 -10.68 -8.24
CA HIS A 350 16.73 -12.14 -8.21
C HIS A 350 15.58 -12.59 -9.13
N LEU A 351 14.90 -11.68 -9.83
CA LEU A 351 13.87 -12.05 -10.79
C LEU A 351 14.48 -12.56 -12.11
N ASN A 352 13.90 -13.63 -12.67
CA ASN A 352 14.31 -14.15 -13.97
C ASN A 352 13.58 -13.40 -15.11
N TRP A 353 14.17 -12.29 -15.55
CA TRP A 353 13.60 -11.43 -16.59
C TRP A 353 13.66 -12.04 -18.01
N ASP A 354 14.46 -13.08 -18.24
CA ASP A 354 14.50 -13.79 -19.54
C ASP A 354 13.18 -14.50 -19.84
N ARG A 355 12.34 -14.72 -18.81
CA ARG A 355 11.01 -15.34 -18.93
C ARG A 355 9.87 -14.34 -19.15
N TYR A 356 10.16 -13.04 -19.21
CA TYR A 356 9.13 -12.02 -19.35
C TYR A 356 8.21 -12.28 -20.58
N PRO A 357 6.88 -12.17 -20.44
CA PRO A 357 6.12 -11.60 -19.31
C PRO A 357 5.79 -12.55 -18.15
N ILE A 358 6.27 -13.79 -18.16
CA ILE A 358 5.98 -14.80 -17.12
C ILE A 358 7.15 -14.87 -16.13
N VAL A 359 7.19 -13.88 -15.24
CA VAL A 359 8.21 -13.76 -14.17
C VAL A 359 7.56 -14.09 -12.83
N PHE A 360 8.26 -14.82 -11.96
CA PHE A 360 7.76 -15.15 -10.62
C PHE A 360 8.67 -14.60 -9.51
N CYS A 361 8.05 -13.91 -8.55
CA CYS A 361 8.67 -13.52 -7.30
C CYS A 361 8.67 -14.70 -6.34
N ASN A 362 9.80 -14.95 -5.71
CA ASN A 362 9.90 -15.96 -4.66
C ASN A 362 9.40 -15.40 -3.31
N PHE A 363 9.05 -16.28 -2.37
CA PHE A 363 8.67 -15.94 -1.00
C PHE A 363 9.82 -15.25 -0.25
N ASN A 364 11.05 -15.70 -0.53
CA ASN A 364 12.31 -15.10 -0.09
C ASN A 364 12.89 -14.22 -1.21
N TRP A 365 12.95 -12.91 -0.97
CA TRP A 365 13.44 -11.92 -1.94
C TRP A 365 14.95 -11.99 -2.23
N LYS A 366 15.70 -12.81 -1.50
CA LYS A 366 17.14 -13.03 -1.72
C LYS A 366 17.45 -14.20 -2.66
N THR A 367 16.43 -14.78 -3.30
CA THR A 367 16.58 -15.98 -4.14
C THR A 367 15.62 -15.94 -5.32
N PRO A 368 16.02 -16.44 -6.51
CA PRO A 368 15.12 -16.57 -7.64
C PRO A 368 14.06 -17.63 -7.38
N TRP A 369 12.94 -17.57 -8.11
CA TRP A 369 11.97 -18.66 -8.15
C TRP A 369 12.55 -19.85 -8.94
N THR A 370 12.55 -21.03 -8.32
CA THR A 370 13.04 -22.28 -8.93
C THR A 370 12.00 -23.40 -8.94
N GLY A 371 10.76 -23.10 -8.50
CA GLY A 371 9.65 -24.07 -8.50
C GLY A 371 8.97 -24.19 -9.86
N GLU A 372 8.01 -25.11 -9.95
CA GLU A 372 7.18 -25.25 -11.15
C GLU A 372 6.17 -24.10 -11.26
N ASP A 373 5.87 -23.66 -12.48
CA ASP A 373 5.00 -22.49 -12.71
C ASP A 373 3.63 -22.63 -12.03
N LYS A 374 3.00 -23.81 -12.06
CA LYS A 374 1.71 -24.07 -11.42
C LYS A 374 1.71 -23.85 -9.90
N ASP A 375 2.88 -23.89 -9.26
CA ASP A 375 3.00 -23.74 -7.80
C ASP A 375 3.29 -22.29 -7.39
N ALA A 376 3.57 -21.41 -8.36
CA ALA A 376 3.82 -19.99 -8.14
C ALA A 376 2.63 -19.35 -7.42
N SER A 377 2.93 -18.61 -6.34
CA SER A 377 1.91 -18.00 -5.48
C SER A 377 1.52 -16.61 -5.96
N MET A 378 0.22 -16.37 -6.07
CA MET A 378 -0.34 -15.03 -6.27
C MET A 378 0.11 -14.09 -5.15
N GLY A 379 0.13 -14.54 -3.89
CA GLY A 379 0.53 -13.73 -2.76
C GLY A 379 1.99 -13.27 -2.84
N ALA A 380 2.90 -14.17 -3.22
CA ALA A 380 4.32 -13.83 -3.40
C ALA A 380 4.51 -12.83 -4.55
N MET A 381 3.80 -13.03 -5.65
CA MET A 381 3.81 -12.13 -6.79
C MET A 381 3.20 -10.76 -6.48
N CYS A 382 2.09 -10.73 -5.76
CA CYS A 382 1.45 -9.52 -5.26
C CYS A 382 2.40 -8.73 -4.34
N SER A 383 3.11 -9.41 -3.44
CA SER A 383 4.13 -8.78 -2.59
C SER A 383 5.25 -8.11 -3.39
N GLY A 384 5.75 -8.77 -4.44
CA GLY A 384 6.77 -8.18 -5.31
C GLY A 384 6.26 -7.04 -6.19
N ALA A 385 5.07 -7.18 -6.77
CA ALA A 385 4.43 -6.13 -7.57
C ALA A 385 4.09 -4.90 -6.71
N SER A 386 3.53 -5.11 -5.51
CA SER A 386 3.28 -4.05 -4.53
C SER A 386 4.56 -3.31 -4.17
N LEU A 387 5.69 -4.01 -3.95
CA LEU A 387 7.00 -3.42 -3.69
C LEU A 387 7.45 -2.48 -4.80
N LEU A 388 7.47 -2.95 -6.05
CA LEU A 388 7.98 -2.13 -7.16
C LEU A 388 7.04 -0.97 -7.47
N GLU A 389 5.73 -1.21 -7.48
CA GLU A 389 4.72 -0.18 -7.73
C GLU A 389 4.76 0.94 -6.69
N ASN A 390 4.84 0.58 -5.41
CA ASN A 390 4.94 1.57 -4.34
C ASN A 390 6.31 2.25 -4.29
N THR A 391 7.40 1.56 -4.66
CA THR A 391 8.71 2.21 -4.82
C THR A 391 8.66 3.26 -5.93
N ALA A 392 8.07 2.94 -7.08
CA ALA A 392 7.90 3.89 -8.18
C ALA A 392 7.02 5.09 -7.77
N ARG A 393 5.86 4.83 -7.12
CA ARG A 393 4.97 5.86 -6.58
C ARG A 393 5.69 6.78 -5.59
N MET A 394 6.46 6.21 -4.67
CA MET A 394 7.25 6.95 -3.68
C MET A 394 8.27 7.86 -4.36
N GLN A 395 9.04 7.32 -5.32
CA GLN A 395 10.07 8.06 -6.03
C GLN A 395 9.49 9.21 -6.86
N LYS A 396 8.39 8.94 -7.60
CA LYS A 396 7.69 9.96 -8.38
C LYS A 396 7.27 11.14 -7.50
N ALA A 397 6.58 10.88 -6.39
CA ALA A 397 6.12 11.92 -5.47
C ALA A 397 7.27 12.69 -4.81
N ILE A 398 8.36 12.03 -4.38
CA ILE A 398 9.53 12.72 -3.81
C ILE A 398 10.19 13.65 -4.85
N ILE A 399 10.27 13.20 -6.12
CA ILE A 399 10.87 13.98 -7.21
C ILE A 399 10.01 15.20 -7.53
N GLU A 400 8.69 15.02 -7.67
CA GLU A 400 7.73 16.10 -7.91
C GLU A 400 7.76 17.12 -6.75
N ASN A 401 7.66 16.66 -5.50
CA ASN A 401 7.75 17.55 -4.32
C ASN A 401 9.06 18.34 -4.31
N TYR A 402 10.21 17.70 -4.61
CA TYR A 402 11.50 18.39 -4.65
C TYR A 402 11.55 19.47 -5.74
N GLN A 403 10.96 19.22 -6.91
CA GLN A 403 10.87 20.20 -8.00
C GLN A 403 10.03 21.42 -7.59
N ASP A 404 8.88 21.20 -6.96
CA ASP A 404 8.02 22.28 -6.47
C ASP A 404 8.75 23.21 -5.48
N TYR A 405 9.66 22.66 -4.65
CA TYR A 405 10.48 23.46 -3.73
C TYR A 405 11.66 24.18 -4.40
N GLN A 406 12.14 23.73 -5.56
CA GLN A 406 13.15 24.47 -6.34
C GLN A 406 12.51 25.64 -7.09
N ASP A 407 11.34 25.43 -7.70
CA ASP A 407 10.62 26.45 -8.47
C ASP A 407 9.98 27.53 -7.56
N GLY A 408 9.69 27.20 -6.30
CA GLY A 408 9.16 28.13 -5.30
C GLY A 408 10.20 29.07 -4.65
N ILE A 409 11.49 28.96 -5.01
CA ILE A 409 12.56 29.88 -4.57
C ILE A 409 12.95 30.74 -5.77
N GLU A 410 12.16 31.78 -6.06
CA GLU A 410 12.59 32.82 -7.00
C GLU A 410 13.88 33.48 -6.48
N THR A 411 14.97 33.24 -7.22
CA THR A 411 16.25 33.96 -7.21
C THR A 411 17.13 33.85 -5.96
N ILE A 412 17.99 32.82 -5.94
CA ILE A 412 19.37 32.97 -5.46
C ILE A 412 20.26 33.02 -6.72
N PRO A 413 21.21 33.97 -6.85
CA PRO A 413 22.00 34.12 -8.06
C PRO A 413 22.73 32.83 -8.42
N THR A 414 22.53 32.44 -9.66
CA THR A 414 23.09 31.29 -10.38
C THR A 414 24.56 31.04 -10.05
N ALA A 415 24.85 29.94 -9.36
CA ALA A 415 25.92 29.09 -9.85
C ALA A 415 25.37 28.45 -11.13
N GLU A 416 26.12 28.51 -12.23
CA GLU A 416 25.73 27.99 -13.54
C GLU A 416 24.96 26.67 -13.43
N GLU A 417 23.77 26.62 -14.02
CA GLU A 417 23.04 25.37 -14.21
C GLU A 417 23.99 24.29 -14.75
N PRO A 418 24.09 23.10 -14.14
CA PRO A 418 24.69 21.98 -14.84
C PRO A 418 23.74 21.58 -15.97
N LYS A 419 23.99 22.12 -17.16
CA LYS A 419 23.25 21.88 -18.41
C LYS A 419 23.27 20.44 -18.94
N ASN A 420 23.65 19.42 -18.17
CA ASN A 420 23.80 18.07 -18.71
C ASN A 420 23.43 16.96 -17.74
N ILE A 421 22.26 16.32 -17.93
CA ILE A 421 22.06 14.90 -17.61
C ILE A 421 21.16 14.29 -18.70
N TYR A 422 21.75 13.47 -19.59
CA TYR A 422 21.12 12.74 -20.68
C TYR A 422 21.67 11.31 -20.75
N ALA A 423 21.14 10.40 -19.94
CA ALA A 423 21.33 8.97 -20.15
C ALA A 423 20.22 8.45 -21.06
N VAL A 424 20.57 7.65 -22.07
CA VAL A 424 19.58 7.03 -22.97
C VAL A 424 19.44 5.56 -22.63
N TYR A 425 18.21 5.12 -22.44
CA TYR A 425 17.89 3.72 -22.16
C TYR A 425 17.06 3.12 -23.28
N THR A 426 17.25 1.83 -23.53
CA THR A 426 16.27 1.02 -24.24
C THR A 426 14.99 0.85 -23.39
N LEU A 427 13.89 0.40 -24.01
CA LEU A 427 12.63 0.16 -23.30
C LEU A 427 12.73 -0.91 -22.18
N ASP A 428 13.68 -1.85 -22.30
CA ASP A 428 13.99 -2.84 -21.26
C ASP A 428 14.94 -2.30 -20.17
N GLY A 429 15.23 -0.99 -20.18
CA GLY A 429 15.95 -0.31 -19.10
C GLY A 429 17.47 -0.42 -19.16
N ARG A 430 18.05 -0.93 -20.26
CA ARG A 430 19.50 -0.99 -20.44
C ARG A 430 20.03 0.37 -20.90
N MET A 431 21.08 0.86 -20.26
CA MET A 431 21.72 2.11 -20.63
C MET A 431 22.51 1.93 -21.94
N VAL A 432 22.20 2.74 -22.94
CA VAL A 432 22.80 2.72 -24.28
C VAL A 432 23.85 3.82 -24.45
N ARG A 433 23.71 4.93 -23.72
CA ARG A 433 24.65 6.05 -23.73
C ARG A 433 24.82 6.67 -22.35
N ALA A 434 26.02 7.19 -22.11
CA ALA A 434 26.42 7.83 -20.86
C ALA A 434 25.69 9.18 -20.67
N PRO A 435 25.59 9.69 -19.43
CA PRO A 435 24.78 10.86 -19.05
C PRO A 435 25.05 12.20 -19.76
N TRP A 436 25.96 12.28 -20.74
CA TRP A 436 26.27 13.51 -21.48
C TRP A 436 26.16 13.34 -23.00
N GLN A 437 25.80 12.16 -23.50
CA GLN A 437 25.95 11.82 -24.93
C GLN A 437 24.69 11.94 -25.79
N GLY A 438 23.56 12.40 -25.24
CA GLY A 438 22.35 12.76 -26.01
C GLY A 438 21.75 11.64 -26.88
N ALA A 439 20.77 12.00 -27.72
CA ALA A 439 20.05 11.07 -28.61
C ALA A 439 20.67 10.94 -30.02
N GLU A 440 21.68 11.75 -30.32
CA GLU A 440 22.25 11.88 -31.66
C GLU A 440 22.98 10.60 -32.11
N GLY A 441 22.65 10.13 -33.31
CA GLY A 441 23.23 8.93 -33.91
C GLY A 441 22.65 7.60 -33.42
N LEU A 442 21.54 7.60 -32.67
CA LEU A 442 20.82 6.37 -32.36
C LEU A 442 20.10 5.82 -33.60
N PRO A 443 20.06 4.47 -33.78
CA PRO A 443 19.21 3.84 -34.78
C PRO A 443 17.73 4.22 -34.59
N LYS A 444 16.95 4.07 -35.66
CA LYS A 444 15.50 4.26 -35.59
C LYS A 444 14.91 3.30 -34.55
N GLY A 445 14.15 3.83 -33.60
CA GLY A 445 13.65 3.03 -32.48
C GLY A 445 13.05 3.87 -31.36
N MET A 446 12.46 3.18 -30.38
CA MET A 446 11.86 3.80 -29.20
C MET A 446 12.84 3.73 -28.02
N TYR A 447 13.11 4.87 -27.40
CA TYR A 447 14.05 5.00 -26.29
C TYR A 447 13.42 5.74 -25.13
N VAL A 448 13.96 5.54 -23.92
CA VAL A 448 13.65 6.38 -22.76
C VAL A 448 14.78 7.39 -22.61
N ILE A 449 14.46 8.66 -22.85
CA ILE A 449 15.38 9.79 -22.76
C ILE A 449 14.79 10.77 -21.75
N ASN A 450 15.53 11.07 -20.69
CA ASN A 450 15.05 11.92 -19.58
C ASN A 450 13.66 11.49 -19.07
N ARG A 451 13.48 10.17 -18.91
CA ARG A 451 12.23 9.52 -18.46
C ARG A 451 11.03 9.69 -19.40
N ARG A 452 11.23 10.21 -20.60
CA ARG A 452 10.19 10.30 -21.63
C ARG A 452 10.45 9.27 -22.72
N LYS A 453 9.40 8.63 -23.21
CA LYS A 453 9.47 7.77 -24.40
C LYS A 453 9.65 8.67 -25.62
N VAL A 454 10.76 8.50 -26.33
CA VAL A 454 11.09 9.27 -27.53
C VAL A 454 11.27 8.29 -28.69
N LEU A 455 10.57 8.55 -29.79
CA LEU A 455 10.74 7.82 -31.04
C LEU A 455 11.79 8.53 -31.89
N ILE A 456 12.91 7.87 -32.14
CA ILE A 456 13.93 8.31 -33.10
C ILE A 456 13.50 7.85 -34.50
N LYS A 457 13.22 8.81 -35.39
CA LYS A 457 12.59 8.59 -36.70
C LYS A 457 13.58 8.35 -37.84
#